data_AF-A0A239QQ61-F1
#
_entry.id   AF-A0A239QQ61-F1
#
_cell.length_a   1.000
_cell.length_b   1.000
_cell.length_c   1.000
_cell.angle_alpha   90.00
_cell.angle_beta   90.00
_cell.angle_gamma   90.00
#
_symmetry.space_group_name_H-M   'P 1'
#
loop_
_entity.id
_entity.type
_entity.pdbx_description
1 polymer ?
#
loop_
_entity_poly.entity_id
_entity_poly.type
_entity_poly.pdbx_seq_one_letter_code
_entity_poly.pdbx_strand_id
1 'polypeptide(L)'
;MCITVMWAVKSSDFTDAFRDLAEELLGVRPEASDYRIHSSRVRTPATTFTATSRICDCDSAIGSMAAEVRPGEIRADQFIAWLQRLPELRIERIALARAWSPELEYTPERQKSVPIGDVDEALLRGVEDEMLLSVYYPEG
;
A
#
# COMPACT_ATOMS: atom_id res chain seq x y z
N MET A 1 -0.50 6.70 20.15
CA MET A 1 0.36 5.86 19.30
C MET A 1 -0.49 5.33 18.17
N CYS A 2 0.03 5.30 16.95
CA CYS A 2 -0.78 5.09 15.75
C CYS A 2 -0.01 4.32 14.67
N ILE A 3 -0.71 3.46 13.93
CA ILE A 3 -0.21 2.82 12.72
C ILE A 3 -0.49 3.70 11.51
N THR A 4 0.50 3.85 10.65
CA THR A 4 0.35 4.45 9.33
C THR A 4 0.74 3.42 8.28
N VAL A 5 -0.17 3.14 7.34
CA VAL A 5 0.15 2.36 6.14
C VAL A 5 0.53 3.34 5.03
N MET A 6 1.82 3.39 4.73
CA MET A 6 2.39 4.20 3.66
C MET A 6 2.49 3.35 2.40
N TRP A 7 1.98 3.85 1.30
CA TRP A 7 2.14 3.23 -0.02
C TRP A 7 3.17 4.01 -0.83
N ALA A 8 3.90 3.33 -1.69
CA ALA A 8 4.83 3.96 -2.61
C ALA A 8 4.76 3.33 -4.00
N VAL A 9 4.77 4.20 -5.01
CA VAL A 9 4.86 3.84 -6.42
C VAL A 9 5.93 4.71 -7.08
N LYS A 10 6.48 4.30 -8.22
CA LYS A 10 7.38 5.15 -9.00
C LYS A 10 6.68 6.48 -9.32
N SER A 11 7.37 7.61 -9.19
CA SER A 11 6.74 8.92 -9.29
C SER A 11 6.04 9.18 -10.63
N SER A 12 6.53 8.59 -11.73
CA SER A 12 5.88 8.69 -13.05
C SER A 12 4.52 8.00 -13.12
N ASP A 13 4.26 7.07 -12.22
CA ASP A 13 3.10 6.18 -12.26
C ASP A 13 1.98 6.71 -11.33
N PHE A 14 2.30 7.68 -10.45
CA PHE A 14 1.34 8.40 -9.62
C PHE A 14 0.58 9.45 -10.43
N THR A 15 -0.19 8.98 -11.40
CA THR A 15 -0.95 9.78 -12.37
C THR A 15 -2.40 10.01 -11.91
N ASP A 16 -3.16 10.88 -12.60
CA ASP A 16 -4.59 11.00 -12.34
C ASP A 16 -5.34 9.69 -12.58
N ALA A 17 -4.98 8.92 -13.61
CA ALA A 17 -5.59 7.61 -13.86
C ALA A 17 -5.37 6.63 -12.69
N PHE A 18 -4.19 6.65 -12.06
CA PHE A 18 -3.92 5.87 -10.86
C PHE A 18 -4.79 6.30 -9.68
N ARG A 19 -4.95 7.61 -9.49
CA ARG A 19 -5.74 8.19 -8.40
C ARG A 19 -7.24 7.96 -8.59
N ASP A 20 -7.74 8.09 -9.82
CA ASP A 20 -9.12 7.81 -10.21
C ASP A 20 -9.45 6.33 -9.97
N LEU A 21 -8.54 5.42 -10.33
CA LEU A 21 -8.72 3.99 -10.11
C LEU A 21 -8.78 3.63 -8.61
N ALA A 22 -7.96 4.28 -7.80
CA ALA A 22 -8.01 4.12 -6.35
C ALA A 22 -9.31 4.70 -5.76
N GLU A 23 -9.77 5.85 -6.25
CA GLU A 23 -11.05 6.43 -5.81
C GLU A 23 -12.24 5.54 -6.19
N GLU A 24 -12.24 4.98 -7.40
CA GLU A 24 -13.26 4.05 -7.88
C GLU A 24 -13.35 2.78 -7.02
N LEU A 25 -12.21 2.14 -6.72
CA LEU A 25 -12.20 0.83 -6.07
C LEU A 25 -12.09 0.86 -4.55
N LEU A 26 -11.38 1.86 -4.02
CA LEU A 26 -11.12 2.00 -2.59
C LEU A 26 -11.99 3.09 -1.95
N GLY A 27 -12.66 3.95 -2.75
CA GLY A 27 -13.43 5.09 -2.23
C GLY A 27 -12.55 6.20 -1.65
N VAL A 28 -11.24 6.16 -1.91
CA VAL A 28 -10.27 7.17 -1.48
C VAL A 28 -9.41 7.60 -2.65
N ARG A 29 -9.30 8.91 -2.84
CA ARG A 29 -8.38 9.49 -3.83
C ARG A 29 -7.03 9.71 -3.17
N PRO A 30 -5.96 8.98 -3.52
CA PRO A 30 -4.67 9.14 -2.90
C PRO A 30 -4.12 10.55 -3.07
N GLU A 31 -3.49 11.06 -2.02
CA GLU A 31 -2.73 12.29 -2.04
C GLU A 31 -1.27 11.98 -1.68
N ALA A 32 -0.34 12.64 -2.37
CA ALA A 32 1.06 12.49 -2.07
C ALA A 32 1.33 12.95 -0.63
N SER A 33 2.15 12.19 0.09
CA SER A 33 2.59 12.51 1.44
C SER A 33 4.07 12.89 1.45
N ASP A 34 4.48 13.57 2.52
CA ASP A 34 5.88 13.93 2.74
C ASP A 34 6.74 12.75 3.21
N TYR A 35 6.13 11.59 3.47
CA TYR A 35 6.85 10.38 3.88
C TYR A 35 7.78 9.89 2.77
N ARG A 36 8.93 9.35 3.18
CA ARG A 36 9.92 8.76 2.28
C ARG A 36 10.34 7.40 2.82
N ILE A 37 10.17 6.38 1.99
CA ILE A 37 10.52 5.00 2.35
C ILE A 37 11.88 4.66 1.76
N HIS A 38 12.86 4.39 2.63
CA HIS A 38 14.22 3.97 2.25
C HIS A 38 14.29 2.46 2.08
N SER A 39 14.08 1.99 0.85
CA SER A 39 14.24 0.58 0.51
C SER A 39 14.60 0.41 -0.95
N SER A 40 15.50 -0.54 -1.26
CA SER A 40 15.79 -0.96 -2.64
C SER A 40 14.61 -1.60 -3.36
N ARG A 41 13.54 -1.96 -2.63
CA ARG A 41 12.29 -2.49 -3.18
C ARG A 41 11.31 -1.41 -3.60
N VAL A 42 11.53 -0.16 -3.20
CA VAL A 42 10.77 1.00 -3.69
C VAL A 42 11.47 1.56 -4.93
N ARG A 43 10.73 1.71 -6.04
CA ARG A 43 11.30 2.25 -7.30
C ARG A 43 11.58 3.74 -7.13
N THR A 44 12.81 4.18 -7.35
CA THR A 44 13.20 5.59 -7.30
C THR A 44 13.19 6.24 -8.68
N PRO A 45 12.77 7.53 -8.82
CA PRO A 45 12.09 8.32 -7.79
C PRO A 45 10.70 7.75 -7.46
N ALA A 46 10.29 7.89 -6.19
CA ALA A 46 9.04 7.35 -5.67
C ALA A 46 8.12 8.47 -5.17
N THR A 47 6.82 8.29 -5.34
CA THR A 47 5.79 9.07 -4.65
C THR A 47 5.20 8.19 -3.55
N THR A 48 5.27 8.68 -2.32
CA THR A 48 4.60 8.06 -1.17
C THR A 48 3.21 8.67 -1.00
N PHE A 49 2.24 7.88 -0.55
CA PHE A 49 0.87 8.32 -0.30
C PHE A 49 0.22 7.44 0.76
N THR A 50 -0.94 7.84 1.26
CA THR A 50 -1.82 6.98 2.06
C THR A 50 -3.05 6.62 1.23
N ALA A 51 -3.55 5.40 1.41
CA ALA A 51 -4.79 4.92 0.80
C ALA A 51 -5.85 4.69 1.90
N THR A 52 -5.97 5.63 2.83
CA THR A 52 -6.95 5.62 3.92
C THR A 52 -7.41 7.04 4.17
N SER A 53 -8.67 7.22 4.56
CA SER A 53 -9.24 8.54 4.90
C SER A 53 -8.95 8.95 6.34
N ARG A 54 -8.41 8.04 7.16
CA ARG A 54 -8.14 8.27 8.58
C ARG A 54 -6.67 8.61 8.79
N ILE A 55 -6.39 9.44 9.80
CA ILE A 55 -5.03 9.72 10.27
C ILE A 55 -4.37 8.44 10.81
N CYS A 56 -5.18 7.51 11.31
CA CYS A 56 -4.71 6.27 11.91
C CYS A 56 -5.31 5.03 11.25
N ASP A 57 -4.43 4.08 10.94
CA ASP A 57 -4.76 2.88 10.16
C ASP A 57 -4.59 1.59 10.98
N CYS A 58 -4.74 1.70 12.31
CA CYS A 58 -4.60 0.58 13.26
C CYS A 58 -5.55 -0.58 12.95
N ASP A 59 -6.71 -0.28 12.39
CA ASP A 59 -7.78 -1.25 12.13
C ASP A 59 -7.88 -1.63 10.64
N SER A 60 -6.94 -1.18 9.79
CA SER A 60 -7.01 -1.48 8.36
C SER A 60 -6.98 -2.98 8.06
N ALA A 61 -7.46 -3.39 6.89
CA ALA A 61 -7.28 -4.76 6.40
C ALA A 61 -5.80 -5.18 6.29
N ILE A 62 -4.87 -4.23 6.30
CA ILE A 62 -3.43 -4.47 6.28
C ILE A 62 -2.93 -4.69 7.70
N GLY A 63 -2.44 -5.91 7.93
CA GLY A 63 -1.78 -6.27 9.17
C GLY A 63 -2.70 -6.55 10.38
N SER A 64 -4.02 -6.59 10.16
CA SER A 64 -4.98 -6.78 11.25
C SER A 64 -5.20 -8.21 11.71
N MET A 65 -4.55 -9.23 11.10
CA MET A 65 -4.56 -10.70 11.34
C MET A 65 -5.87 -11.40 11.82
N ALA A 66 -6.59 -10.88 12.81
CA ALA A 66 -7.84 -11.40 13.36
C ALA A 66 -8.92 -10.34 13.63
N ALA A 67 -8.71 -9.06 13.32
CA ALA A 67 -9.72 -8.03 13.58
C ALA A 67 -10.86 -8.07 12.56
N GLU A 68 -12.10 -7.94 13.05
CA GLU A 68 -13.26 -7.69 12.20
C GLU A 68 -13.09 -6.37 11.46
N VAL A 69 -13.39 -6.37 10.16
CA VAL A 69 -13.40 -5.14 9.35
C VAL A 69 -14.49 -4.24 9.90
N ARG A 70 -14.13 -3.03 10.34
CA ARG A 70 -15.11 -2.09 10.88
C ARG A 70 -15.83 -1.36 9.75
N PRO A 71 -17.06 -0.87 10.00
CA PRO A 71 -17.76 -0.03 9.04
C PRO A 71 -16.89 1.16 8.59
N GLY A 72 -16.81 1.36 7.27
CA GLY A 72 -16.05 2.44 6.64
C GLY A 72 -14.56 2.17 6.45
N GLU A 73 -14.09 0.95 6.70
CA GLU A 73 -12.74 0.52 6.33
C GLU A 73 -12.71 -0.09 4.93
N ILE A 74 -11.58 0.10 4.24
CA ILE A 74 -11.33 -0.54 2.96
C ILE A 74 -11.11 -2.02 3.20
N ARG A 75 -11.92 -2.84 2.55
CA ARG A 75 -11.85 -4.29 2.69
C ARG A 75 -10.63 -4.86 1.96
N ALA A 76 -10.13 -6.01 2.41
CA ALA A 76 -9.00 -6.68 1.80
C ALA A 76 -9.25 -7.00 0.31
N ASP A 77 -10.46 -7.45 -0.04
CA ASP A 77 -10.84 -7.74 -1.42
C ASP A 77 -10.84 -6.51 -2.32
N GLN A 78 -11.17 -5.31 -1.79
CA GLN A 78 -11.05 -4.06 -2.53
C GLN A 78 -9.59 -3.70 -2.79
N PHE A 79 -8.71 -3.84 -1.80
CA PHE A 79 -7.27 -3.64 -1.99
C PHE A 79 -6.71 -4.61 -3.02
N ILE A 80 -7.09 -5.89 -2.96
CA ILE A 80 -6.65 -6.92 -3.91
C ILE A 80 -7.15 -6.58 -5.32
N ALA A 81 -8.43 -6.22 -5.47
CA ALA A 81 -8.99 -5.84 -6.77
C ALA A 81 -8.27 -4.63 -7.37
N TRP A 82 -7.97 -3.61 -6.54
CA TRP A 82 -7.20 -2.45 -6.97
C TRP A 82 -5.78 -2.83 -7.40
N LEU A 83 -5.07 -3.63 -6.59
CA LEU A 83 -3.75 -4.14 -6.91
C LEU A 83 -3.75 -4.94 -8.22
N GLN A 84 -4.78 -5.74 -8.48
CA GLN A 84 -4.90 -6.55 -9.70
C GLN A 84 -5.11 -5.72 -10.96
N ARG A 85 -5.64 -4.49 -10.86
CA ARG A 85 -5.86 -3.59 -12.01
C ARG A 85 -4.68 -2.68 -12.33
N LEU A 86 -3.70 -2.53 -11.43
CA LEU A 86 -2.53 -1.67 -11.67
C LEU A 86 -1.73 -2.01 -12.95
N PRO A 87 -1.63 -3.27 -13.43
CA PRO A 87 -1.03 -3.59 -14.73
C PRO A 87 -1.69 -2.92 -15.93
N GLU A 88 -3.00 -2.62 -15.87
CA GLU A 88 -3.72 -1.87 -16.93
C GLU A 88 -3.12 -0.48 -17.12
N LEU A 89 -2.52 0.07 -16.06
CA LEU A 89 -1.83 1.37 -16.03
C LEU A 89 -0.31 1.24 -16.23
N ARG A 90 0.20 0.05 -16.59
CA ARG A 90 1.62 -0.26 -16.76
C ARG A 90 2.46 -0.07 -15.51
N ILE A 91 1.86 -0.23 -14.33
CA ILE A 91 2.60 -0.20 -13.07
C ILE A 91 3.34 -1.51 -12.90
N GLU A 92 4.67 -1.43 -12.81
CA GLU A 92 5.53 -2.60 -12.62
C GLU A 92 5.63 -3.04 -11.16
N ARG A 93 5.43 -2.09 -10.23
CA ARG A 93 5.62 -2.33 -8.80
C ARG A 93 4.91 -1.28 -7.96
N ILE A 94 4.34 -1.75 -6.87
CA ILE A 94 3.85 -0.92 -5.77
C ILE A 94 4.39 -1.50 -4.46
N ALA A 95 4.68 -0.64 -3.49
CA ALA A 95 5.08 -1.04 -2.16
C ALA A 95 4.09 -0.49 -1.14
N LEU A 96 3.93 -1.21 -0.04
CA LEU A 96 3.25 -0.74 1.15
C LEU A 96 4.12 -1.04 2.36
N ALA A 97 4.20 -0.09 3.28
CA ALA A 97 4.91 -0.18 4.53
C ALA A 97 3.95 0.10 5.68
N ARG A 98 3.92 -0.78 6.67
CA ARG A 98 3.16 -0.58 7.89
C ARG A 98 4.12 -0.14 8.99
N ALA A 99 3.95 1.08 9.48
CA ALA A 99 4.87 1.66 10.45
C ALA A 99 4.13 2.17 11.69
N TRP A 100 4.75 2.00 12.85
CA TRP A 100 4.22 2.50 14.12
C TRP A 100 4.76 3.90 14.40
N SER A 101 3.91 4.92 14.20
CA SER A 101 4.25 6.34 14.40
C SER A 101 5.52 6.76 13.65
N PRO A 102 5.59 6.57 12.31
CA PRO A 102 6.81 6.82 11.55
C PRO A 102 7.21 8.30 11.54
N GLU A 103 8.51 8.54 11.53
CA GLU A 103 9.08 9.82 11.09
C GLU A 103 8.89 10.01 9.58
N LEU A 104 9.15 11.21 9.07
CA LEU A 104 9.05 11.49 7.63
C LEU A 104 10.00 10.60 6.81
N GLU A 105 11.17 10.29 7.34
CA GLU A 105 12.12 9.37 6.72
C GLU A 105 11.95 8.00 7.40
N TYR A 106 11.54 7.00 6.64
CA TYR A 106 11.17 5.69 7.15
C TYR A 106 12.01 4.58 6.54
N THR A 107 12.64 3.75 7.37
CA THR A 107 13.42 2.59 6.92
C THR A 107 12.78 1.31 7.47
N PRO A 108 12.16 0.45 6.64
CA PRO A 108 11.54 -0.78 7.10
C PRO A 108 12.59 -1.78 7.58
N GLU A 109 12.35 -2.37 8.75
CA GLU A 109 13.20 -3.41 9.34
C GLU A 109 13.08 -4.73 8.57
N ARG A 110 11.88 -5.03 8.07
CA ARG A 110 11.57 -6.28 7.38
C ARG A 110 11.01 -6.00 6.01
N GLN A 111 11.32 -6.87 5.05
CA GLN A 111 10.98 -6.61 3.67
C GLN A 111 10.66 -7.91 2.94
N LYS A 112 9.54 -7.92 2.23
CA LYS A 112 9.10 -9.05 1.40
C LYS A 112 8.70 -8.54 0.02
N SER A 113 9.00 -9.31 -1.01
CA SER A 113 8.53 -9.07 -2.37
C SER A 113 7.71 -10.26 -2.84
N VAL A 114 6.56 -10.00 -3.44
CA VAL A 114 5.64 -11.03 -3.95
C VAL A 114 5.12 -10.64 -5.33
N PRO A 115 4.87 -11.59 -6.23
CA PRO A 115 4.11 -11.32 -7.44
C PRO A 115 2.65 -11.04 -7.08
N ILE A 116 1.93 -10.28 -7.92
CA ILE A 116 0.50 -10.01 -7.72
C ILE A 116 -0.34 -11.29 -7.56
N GLY A 117 0.04 -12.39 -8.23
CA GLY A 117 -0.66 -13.67 -8.14
C GLY A 117 -0.63 -14.33 -6.75
N ASP A 118 0.32 -13.94 -5.90
CA ASP A 118 0.46 -14.45 -4.53
C ASP A 118 -0.19 -13.50 -3.49
N VAL A 119 -0.83 -12.42 -3.95
CA VAL A 119 -1.50 -11.46 -3.05
C VAL A 119 -2.91 -11.93 -2.75
N ASP A 120 -3.13 -12.34 -1.51
CA ASP A 120 -4.44 -12.66 -0.96
C ASP A 120 -4.72 -11.89 0.35
N GLU A 121 -5.91 -12.09 0.91
CA GLU A 121 -6.30 -11.44 2.17
C GLU A 121 -5.40 -11.86 3.34
N ALA A 122 -4.97 -13.12 3.37
CA ALA A 122 -4.09 -13.63 4.42
C ALA A 122 -2.74 -12.91 4.41
N LEU A 123 -2.18 -12.67 3.21
CA LEU A 123 -0.95 -11.91 3.05
C LEU A 123 -1.12 -10.46 3.51
N LEU A 124 -2.18 -9.78 3.06
CA LEU A 124 -2.43 -8.38 3.45
C LEU A 124 -2.62 -8.25 4.95
N ARG A 125 -3.42 -9.12 5.56
CA ARG A 125 -3.64 -9.17 7.01
C ARG A 125 -2.40 -9.58 7.80
N GLY A 126 -1.49 -10.31 7.18
CA GLY A 126 -0.23 -10.76 7.76
C GLY A 126 0.93 -9.77 7.63
N VAL A 127 0.70 -8.57 7.09
CA VAL A 127 1.74 -7.52 7.04
C VAL A 127 2.02 -7.03 8.46
N GLU A 128 3.18 -7.40 8.97
CA GLU A 128 3.62 -7.04 10.31
C GLU A 128 3.97 -5.55 10.41
N ASP A 129 4.01 -5.04 11.64
CA ASP A 129 4.58 -3.73 11.89
C ASP A 129 6.06 -3.72 11.49
N GLU A 130 6.51 -2.56 11.02
CA GLU A 130 7.86 -2.33 10.51
C GLU A 130 8.24 -3.14 9.27
N MET A 131 7.24 -3.67 8.57
CA MET A 131 7.39 -4.45 7.36
C MET A 131 7.04 -3.64 6.11
N LEU A 132 7.87 -3.78 5.09
CA LEU A 132 7.56 -3.40 3.72
C LEU A 132 7.19 -4.64 2.89
N LEU A 133 5.98 -4.63 2.34
CA LEU A 133 5.54 -5.55 1.31
C LEU A 133 5.61 -4.86 -0.06
N SER A 134 6.40 -5.41 -0.97
CA SER A 134 6.48 -4.97 -2.36
C SER A 134 5.76 -5.96 -3.26
N VAL A 135 4.74 -5.49 -3.95
CA VAL A 135 4.01 -6.24 -4.97
C VAL A 135 4.59 -5.89 -6.33
N TYR A 136 5.06 -6.90 -7.07
CA TYR A 136 5.54 -6.72 -8.43
C TYR A 136 4.64 -7.42 -9.44
N TYR A 137 4.60 -6.86 -10.64
CA TYR A 137 3.81 -7.35 -11.74
C TYR A 137 4.78 -7.94 -12.77
N PRO A 138 4.87 -9.28 -12.89
CA PRO A 138 5.70 -9.87 -13.93
C PRO A 138 5.20 -9.37 -15.29
N GLU A 139 6.14 -9.04 -16.17
CA GLU A 139 5.81 -8.79 -17.57
C GLU A 139 5.10 -10.05 -18.10
N GLY A 140 3.86 -9.89 -18.55
CA GLY A 140 3.11 -10.94 -19.22
C GLY A 140 3.67 -11.26 -20.59
#